data_AF-A0A947DZ36-F1
#
_entry.id   AF-A0A947DZ36-F1
#
_cell.length_a   1.000
_cell.length_b   1.000
_cell.length_c   1.000
_cell.angle_alpha   90.00
_cell.angle_beta   90.00
_cell.angle_gamma   90.00
#
_symmetry.space_group_name_H-M   'P 1'
#
loop_
_entity.id
_entity.type
_entity.pdbx_description
1 polymer ?
#
loop_
_entity_poly.entity_id
_entity_poly.type
_entity_poly.pdbx_seq_one_letter_code
_entity_poly.pdbx_strand_id
1 'polypeptide(L)'
;MAIFNTGHALGFHFSKIEYLPVPMIVATHLVPKGFSALSLWPFIFVRPAQRSNIALIEHEMVHYREQAWITPLWVLLYLASRKFRLQAEVRAYTRQIEMGGVTREQAAHALLGYRLGITFGKAMQALS
;
A
#
# COMPACT_ATOMS: atom_id res chain seq x y z
N MET A 1 -12.64 -16.74 -36.94
CA MET A 1 -11.69 -16.68 -38.07
C MET A 1 -10.44 -16.02 -37.56
N ALA A 2 -9.40 -16.83 -37.30
CA ALA A 2 -8.12 -16.36 -36.77
C ALA A 2 -7.23 -15.91 -37.92
N ILE A 3 -6.59 -14.76 -37.79
CA ILE A 3 -5.41 -14.40 -38.57
C ILE A 3 -4.37 -13.94 -37.56
N PHE A 4 -3.40 -14.81 -37.30
CA PHE A 4 -2.15 -14.44 -36.66
C PHE A 4 -1.26 -13.76 -37.71
N ASN A 5 -0.68 -12.61 -37.36
CA ASN A 5 0.54 -12.16 -38.03
C ASN A 5 1.57 -11.74 -36.96
N THR A 6 2.76 -12.29 -37.12
CA THR A 6 3.91 -12.27 -36.23
C THR A 6 4.68 -10.96 -36.32
N GLY A 7 5.10 -10.41 -35.19
CA GLY A 7 6.06 -9.32 -35.12
C GLY A 7 6.76 -9.30 -33.78
N HIS A 8 7.98 -9.84 -33.73
CA HIS A 8 8.89 -9.72 -32.59
C HIS A 8 9.30 -8.26 -32.40
N ALA A 9 8.98 -7.70 -31.24
CA ALA A 9 9.72 -6.61 -30.62
C ALA A 9 9.74 -6.89 -29.11
N LEU A 10 10.92 -6.79 -28.49
CA LEU A 10 11.14 -6.90 -27.05
C LEU A 10 10.25 -5.90 -26.30
N GLY A 11 9.05 -6.32 -25.95
CA GLY A 11 8.12 -5.61 -25.09
C GLY A 11 7.82 -6.50 -23.90
N PHE A 12 8.12 -6.03 -22.69
CA PHE A 12 7.57 -6.60 -21.48
C PHE A 12 6.04 -6.44 -21.55
N HIS A 13 5.37 -7.47 -22.05
CA HIS A 13 3.92 -7.59 -22.05
C HIS A 13 3.49 -7.86 -20.60
N PHE A 14 3.08 -6.83 -19.86
CA PHE A 14 2.37 -6.99 -18.59
C PHE A 14 0.93 -7.43 -18.86
N SER A 15 0.75 -8.61 -19.47
CA SER A 15 -0.55 -9.25 -19.58
C SER A 15 -0.73 -10.21 -18.42
N LYS A 16 -1.17 -9.68 -17.27
CA LYS A 16 -1.82 -10.45 -16.19
C LYS A 16 -2.50 -9.48 -15.23
N ILE A 17 -3.71 -9.06 -15.58
CA ILE A 17 -4.73 -8.83 -14.54
C ILE A 17 -5.12 -10.24 -14.09
N GLU A 18 -4.26 -10.87 -13.29
CA GLU A 18 -4.62 -12.05 -12.52
C GLU A 18 -5.62 -11.58 -11.47
N TYR A 19 -6.78 -12.24 -11.39
CA TYR A 19 -7.86 -11.92 -10.46
C TYR A 19 -7.34 -12.03 -9.02
N LEU A 20 -6.88 -10.92 -8.44
CA LEU A 20 -6.63 -10.84 -7.02
C LEU A 20 -7.97 -11.02 -6.30
N PRO A 21 -8.07 -11.93 -5.32
CA PRO A 21 -9.30 -12.09 -4.55
C PRO A 21 -9.66 -10.74 -3.91
N VAL A 22 -10.96 -10.44 -3.84
CA VAL A 22 -11.44 -9.26 -3.12
C VAL A 22 -11.01 -9.39 -1.65
N PRO A 23 -10.35 -8.39 -1.07
CA PRO A 23 -9.95 -8.46 0.33
C PRO A 23 -11.18 -8.59 1.24
N MET A 24 -11.05 -9.33 2.33
CA MET A 24 -12.03 -9.27 3.40
C MET A 24 -11.68 -8.11 4.33
N ILE A 25 -12.52 -7.06 4.32
CA ILE A 25 -12.37 -5.90 5.20
C ILE A 25 -13.06 -6.20 6.54
N VAL A 26 -12.27 -6.22 7.62
CA VAL A 26 -12.72 -6.51 8.98
C VAL A 26 -12.68 -5.24 9.81
N ALA A 27 -13.84 -4.74 10.22
CA ALA A 27 -13.92 -3.64 11.17
C ALA A 27 -13.63 -4.15 12.58
N THR A 28 -12.53 -3.69 13.21
CA THR A 28 -12.09 -4.20 14.51
C THR A 28 -11.39 -3.13 15.36
N HIS A 29 -11.54 -3.24 16.69
CA HIS A 29 -10.80 -2.41 17.65
C HIS A 29 -9.37 -2.92 17.91
N LEU A 30 -9.01 -4.10 17.38
CA LEU A 30 -7.72 -4.75 17.57
C LEU A 30 -6.57 -4.16 16.75
N VAL A 31 -6.84 -3.16 15.90
CA VAL A 31 -5.78 -2.42 15.19
C VAL A 31 -4.82 -1.81 16.24
N PRO A 32 -3.49 -1.98 16.11
CA PRO A 32 -2.52 -1.46 17.08
C PRO A 32 -2.62 0.06 17.26
N LYS A 33 -2.27 0.55 18.46
CA LYS A 33 -2.25 1.99 18.75
C LYS A 33 -1.30 2.71 17.78
N GLY A 34 -1.71 3.88 17.30
CA GLY A 34 -0.97 4.65 16.29
C GLY A 34 -1.35 4.33 14.84
N PHE A 35 -2.13 3.27 14.61
CA PHE A 35 -2.61 2.89 13.27
C PHE A 35 -4.14 2.99 13.19
N SER A 36 -4.64 3.35 12.01
CA SER A 36 -6.07 3.44 11.68
C SER A 36 -6.58 2.19 10.96
N ALA A 37 -5.70 1.52 10.23
CA ALA A 37 -5.93 0.26 9.56
C ALA A 37 -4.61 -0.54 9.44
N LEU A 38 -4.71 -1.79 8.99
CA LEU A 38 -3.60 -2.71 8.78
C LEU A 38 -3.99 -3.76 7.73
N SER A 39 -3.23 -3.84 6.65
CA SER A 39 -3.24 -4.96 5.72
C SER A 39 -2.41 -6.14 6.21
N LEU A 40 -3.06 -7.31 6.32
CA LEU A 40 -2.41 -8.60 6.51
C LEU A 40 -3.16 -9.62 5.64
N TRP A 41 -2.63 -9.89 4.45
CA TRP A 41 -3.27 -10.70 3.42
C TRP A 41 -3.75 -12.04 3.98
N PRO A 42 -5.01 -12.46 3.72
CA PRO A 42 -5.98 -11.87 2.80
C PRO A 42 -6.94 -10.82 3.41
N PHE A 43 -6.61 -10.24 4.57
CA PHE A 43 -7.49 -9.33 5.31
C PHE A 43 -6.99 -7.88 5.32
N ILE A 44 -7.95 -6.95 5.39
CA ILE A 44 -7.69 -5.56 5.75
C ILE A 44 -8.43 -5.28 7.05
N PHE A 45 -7.71 -5.02 8.12
CA PHE A 45 -8.28 -4.64 9.40
C PHE A 45 -8.41 -3.12 9.47
N VAL A 46 -9.60 -2.60 9.76
CA VAL A 46 -9.87 -1.16 9.84
C VAL A 46 -10.55 -0.84 11.17
N ARG A 47 -10.21 0.29 11.79
CA ARG A 47 -10.97 0.75 12.96
C ARG A 47 -12.41 1.08 12.54
N PRO A 48 -13.44 0.78 13.36
CA PRO A 48 -14.83 1.02 12.99
C PRO A 48 -15.11 2.47 12.55
N ALA A 49 -14.51 3.46 13.23
CA ALA A 49 -14.63 4.88 12.88
C ALA A 49 -14.06 5.26 11.50
N GLN A 50 -13.23 4.39 10.90
CA GLN A 50 -12.57 4.62 9.61
C GLN A 50 -13.08 3.69 8.51
N ARG A 51 -14.10 2.85 8.79
CA ARG A 51 -14.61 1.85 7.84
C ARG A 51 -15.07 2.46 6.51
N SER A 52 -15.61 3.68 6.56
CA SER A 52 -16.12 4.40 5.38
C SER A 52 -15.08 5.34 4.75
N ASN A 53 -13.84 5.36 5.26
CA ASN A 53 -12.78 6.21 4.72
C ASN A 53 -12.15 5.54 3.49
N ILE A 54 -12.71 5.83 2.30
CA ILE A 54 -12.30 5.22 1.04
C ILE A 54 -10.82 5.45 0.74
N ALA A 55 -10.29 6.65 1.03
CA ALA A 55 -8.88 6.93 0.79
C ALA A 55 -7.96 6.10 1.70
N LEU A 56 -8.33 5.87 2.96
CA LEU A 56 -7.61 4.96 3.84
C LEU A 56 -7.72 3.49 3.38
N ILE A 57 -8.88 3.07 2.88
CA ILE A 57 -9.02 1.71 2.33
C ILE A 57 -8.12 1.55 1.10
N GLU A 58 -8.05 2.55 0.21
CA GLU A 58 -7.16 2.54 -0.95
C GLU A 58 -5.68 2.54 -0.56
N HIS A 59 -5.30 3.19 0.55
CA HIS A 59 -3.97 3.06 1.16
C HIS A 59 -3.66 1.60 1.50
N GLU A 60 -4.53 0.95 2.28
CA GLU A 60 -4.35 -0.44 2.68
C GLU A 60 -4.37 -1.40 1.48
N MET A 61 -5.14 -1.08 0.43
CA MET A 61 -5.17 -1.84 -0.82
C MET A 61 -3.81 -1.89 -1.53
N VAL A 62 -2.97 -0.87 -1.40
CA VAL A 62 -1.59 -0.92 -1.93
C VAL A 62 -0.82 -2.03 -1.24
N HIS A 63 -0.81 -2.06 0.10
CA HIS A 63 -0.17 -3.13 0.87
C HIS A 63 -0.77 -4.50 0.58
N TYR A 64 -2.10 -4.61 0.50
CA TYR A 64 -2.79 -5.87 0.19
C TYR A 64 -2.32 -6.46 -1.15
N ARG A 65 -2.27 -5.62 -2.20
CA ARG A 65 -1.83 -6.06 -3.53
C ARG A 65 -0.38 -6.50 -3.52
N GLU A 66 0.50 -5.78 -2.84
CA GLU A 66 1.91 -6.16 -2.73
C GLU A 66 2.11 -7.45 -1.93
N GLN A 67 1.36 -7.60 -0.84
CA GLN A 67 1.34 -8.79 -0.01
C GLN A 67 0.84 -10.01 -0.78
N ALA A 68 -0.16 -9.86 -1.66
CA ALA A 68 -0.69 -10.99 -2.43
C ALA A 68 0.35 -11.68 -3.32
N TRP A 69 1.39 -10.97 -3.76
CA TRP A 69 2.45 -11.54 -4.60
C TRP A 69 3.53 -12.28 -3.82
N ILE A 70 3.88 -11.81 -2.63
CA ILE A 70 5.09 -12.25 -1.92
C ILE A 70 4.89 -12.43 -0.41
N THR A 71 3.67 -12.57 0.10
CA THR A 71 3.44 -12.99 1.50
C THR A 71 3.94 -14.42 1.71
N PRO A 72 4.65 -14.74 2.81
CA PRO A 72 4.91 -13.91 4.01
C PRO A 72 6.18 -13.04 3.92
N LEU A 73 6.98 -13.16 2.86
CA LEU A 73 8.24 -12.41 2.71
C LEU A 73 8.03 -10.90 2.75
N TRP A 74 6.92 -10.37 2.21
CA TRP A 74 6.57 -8.95 2.31
C TRP A 74 6.56 -8.45 3.75
N VAL A 75 5.91 -9.19 4.65
CA VAL A 75 5.78 -8.83 6.08
C VAL A 75 7.15 -8.87 6.75
N LEU A 76 7.98 -9.87 6.44
CA LEU A 76 9.35 -9.97 6.97
C LEU A 76 10.21 -8.78 6.51
N LEU A 77 10.16 -8.41 5.22
CA LEU A 77 10.88 -7.25 4.69
C LEU A 77 10.41 -5.94 5.32
N TYR A 78 9.09 -5.79 5.52
CA TYR A 78 8.51 -4.63 6.18
C TYR A 78 9.00 -4.47 7.63
N LEU A 79 9.12 -5.57 8.37
CA LEU A 79 9.60 -5.56 9.75
C LEU A 79 11.12 -5.36 9.83
N ALA A 80 11.89 -5.96 8.91
CA ALA A 80 13.36 -5.97 8.96
C ALA A 80 14.03 -4.76 8.28
N SER A 81 13.43 -4.20 7.23
CA SER A 81 14.07 -3.18 6.38
C SER A 81 13.34 -1.83 6.45
N ARG A 82 13.99 -0.83 7.06
CA ARG A 82 13.49 0.56 7.07
C ARG A 82 13.31 1.13 5.67
N LYS A 83 14.18 0.75 4.72
CA LYS A 83 14.08 1.18 3.33
C LYS A 83 12.84 0.59 2.66
N PHE A 84 12.60 -0.71 2.83
CA PHE A 84 11.41 -1.36 2.29
C PHE A 84 10.14 -0.77 2.89
N ARG A 85 10.12 -0.60 4.22
CA ARG A 85 9.00 0.05 4.93
C ARG A 85 8.72 1.44 4.40
N LEU A 86 9.74 2.31 4.28
CA LEU A 86 9.57 3.64 3.71
C LEU A 86 8.99 3.58 2.29
N GLN A 87 9.50 2.71 1.43
CA GLN A 87 9.00 2.59 0.06
C GLN A 87 7.55 2.09 0.01
N ALA A 88 7.18 1.15 0.88
CA ALA A 88 5.81 0.67 1.01
C ALA A 88 4.85 1.79 1.46
N GLU A 89 5.19 2.50 2.54
CA GLU A 89 4.37 3.60 3.05
C GLU A 89 4.27 4.76 2.05
N VAL A 90 5.34 5.09 1.34
CA VAL A 90 5.32 6.13 0.30
C VAL A 90 4.32 5.77 -0.79
N ARG A 91 4.34 4.54 -1.32
CA ARG A 91 3.38 4.12 -2.35
C ARG A 91 1.92 4.18 -1.84
N ALA A 92 1.70 3.76 -0.60
CA ALA A 92 0.37 3.78 0.01
C ALA A 92 -0.13 5.22 0.28
N TYR A 93 0.73 6.10 0.80
CA TYR A 93 0.40 7.52 1.00
C TYR A 93 0.24 8.28 -0.31
N THR A 94 1.04 8.02 -1.35
CA THR A 94 0.84 8.59 -2.68
C THR A 94 -0.58 8.29 -3.16
N ARG A 95 -1.02 7.03 -3.04
CA ARG A 95 -2.39 6.65 -3.40
C ARG A 95 -3.45 7.37 -2.55
N GLN A 96 -3.22 7.49 -1.26
CA GLN A 96 -4.15 8.19 -0.37
C GLN A 96 -4.26 9.70 -0.67
N ILE A 97 -3.15 10.33 -1.09
CA ILE A 97 -3.09 11.73 -1.54
C ILE A 97 -3.87 11.90 -2.85
N GLU A 98 -3.69 11.00 -3.83
CA GLU A 98 -4.45 11.01 -5.09
C GLU A 98 -5.96 10.92 -4.87
N MET A 99 -6.37 10.17 -3.84
CA MET A 99 -7.78 10.05 -3.44
C MET A 99 -8.29 11.26 -2.63
N GLY A 100 -7.44 12.26 -2.37
CA GLY A 100 -7.78 13.45 -1.58
C GLY A 100 -8.00 13.17 -0.09
N GLY A 101 -7.53 12.03 0.43
CA GLY A 101 -7.75 11.63 1.81
C GLY A 101 -6.85 12.31 2.84
N VAL A 102 -5.65 12.72 2.40
CA VAL A 102 -4.67 13.45 3.21
C VAL A 102 -3.89 14.41 2.32
N THR A 103 -3.38 15.50 2.89
CA THR A 103 -2.38 16.34 2.22
C THR A 103 -1.01 15.69 2.25
N ARG A 104 -0.09 16.16 1.40
CA ARG A 104 1.30 15.69 1.38
C ARG A 104 2.00 15.94 2.72
N GLU A 105 1.73 17.08 3.37
CA GLU A 105 2.28 17.43 4.67
C GLU A 105 1.77 16.49 5.76
N GLN A 106 0.47 16.17 5.74
CA GLN A 106 -0.12 15.20 6.66
C GLN A 106 0.51 13.80 6.50
N ALA A 107 0.69 13.35 5.25
CA ALA A 107 1.37 12.09 4.95
C ALA A 107 2.83 12.12 5.42
N ALA A 108 3.56 13.20 5.18
CA ALA A 108 4.95 13.35 5.62
C ALA A 108 5.08 13.33 7.15
N HIS A 109 4.15 13.95 7.88
CA HIS A 109 4.08 13.84 9.33
C HIS A 109 3.80 12.41 9.80
N ALA A 110 2.88 11.71 9.13
CA ALA A 110 2.54 10.33 9.47
C ALA A 110 3.74 9.37 9.27
N LEU A 111 4.54 9.55 8.20
CA LEU A 111 5.76 8.77 7.95
C LEU A 111 6.77 8.82 9.11
N LEU A 112 6.78 9.87 9.92
CA LEU A 112 7.65 9.98 11.09
C LEU A 112 7.31 8.94 12.18
N GLY A 113 6.06 8.45 12.21
CA GLY A 113 5.59 7.43 13.15
C GLY A 113 6.07 6.01 12.86
N TYR A 114 6.59 5.73 11.65
CA TYR A 114 6.92 4.37 11.19
C TYR A 114 8.31 3.88 11.61
N ARG A 115 8.96 4.55 12.57
CA ARG A 115 10.32 4.24 13.08
C ARG A 115 11.36 4.16 11.96
N LEU A 116 11.22 5.02 10.96
CA LEU A 116 12.08 5.06 9.77
C LEU A 116 13.41 5.77 10.03
N GLY A 117 13.49 6.61 11.07
CA GLY A 117 14.67 7.43 11.37
C GLY A 117 14.93 8.49 10.30
N ILE A 118 13.88 9.05 9.71
CA ILE A 118 13.94 10.10 8.70
C ILE A 118 13.43 11.43 9.26
N THR A 119 13.88 12.54 8.69
CA THR A 119 13.38 13.88 9.00
C THR A 119 12.12 14.20 8.18
N PHE A 120 11.36 15.21 8.61
CA PHE A 120 10.21 15.70 7.86
C PHE A 120 10.58 16.11 6.42
N GLY A 121 11.69 16.83 6.23
CA GLY A 121 12.16 17.21 4.89
C GLY A 121 12.46 16.01 3.99
N LYS A 122 13.03 14.93 4.55
CA LYS A 122 13.25 13.68 3.82
C LYS A 122 11.94 12.95 3.52
N ALA A 123 10.97 13.01 4.42
CA ALA A 123 9.63 12.46 4.18
C ALA A 123 8.90 13.22 3.06
N MET A 124 8.96 14.56 3.05
CA MET A 124 8.42 15.40 1.98
C MET A 124 9.09 15.12 0.63
N GLN A 125 10.42 14.96 0.61
CA GLN A 125 11.14 14.57 -0.59
C GLN A 125 10.77 13.15 -1.07
N ALA A 126 10.45 12.23 -0.17
CA ALA A 126 10.04 10.89 -0.56
C ALA A 126 8.64 10.85 -1.18
N LEU A 127 7.81 11.86 -0.90
CA LEU A 127 6.44 12.02 -1.41
C LEU A 127 6.36 13.03 -2.58
N SER A 128 7.50 13.44 -3.15
CA SER A 128 7.58 14.42 -4.24
C SER A 128 7.35 13.82 -5.61
#